data_AF-A0A938VNZ8-F1
#
_entry.id   AF-A0A938VNZ8-F1
#
_cell.length_a   1.000
_cell.length_b   1.000
_cell.length_c   1.000
_cell.angle_alpha   90.00
_cell.angle_beta   90.00
_cell.angle_gamma   90.00
#
_symmetry.space_group_name_H-M   'P 1'
#
loop_
_entity.id
_entity.type
_entity.pdbx_description
1 polymer ?
#
loop_
_entity_poly.entity_id
_entity_poly.type
_entity_poly.pdbx_seq_one_letter_code
_entity_poly.pdbx_strand_id
1 'polypeptide(L)'
;MSFDAPDLERIVRGLTAQPEIRHAIAVASEADVASVRQALEAAVARVLGPRAVLGRSVRIQVERDDAGLPARVWLYRALVGGQRPAREGFSGKQDKLGR
;
A
#
# COMPACT_ATOMS: atom_id res chain seq x y z
N MET A 1 -7.33 -14.84 6.93
CA MET A 1 -6.60 -14.90 5.64
C MET A 1 -5.14 -15.10 5.94
N SER A 2 -4.49 -16.14 5.42
CA SER A 2 -3.02 -16.24 5.46
C SER A 2 -2.49 -15.49 4.25
N PHE A 3 -1.62 -14.49 4.48
CA PHE A 3 -0.91 -13.83 3.40
C PHE A 3 0.40 -14.59 3.20
N ASP A 4 0.43 -15.48 2.22
CA ASP A 4 1.64 -16.23 1.94
C ASP A 4 2.75 -15.27 1.48
N ALA A 5 3.87 -15.29 2.20
CA ALA A 5 5.05 -14.50 1.90
C ALA A 5 5.46 -14.48 0.40
N PRO A 6 5.43 -15.60 -0.36
CA PRO A 6 5.76 -15.57 -1.78
C PRO A 6 4.84 -14.67 -2.63
N ASP A 7 3.56 -14.54 -2.28
CA ASP A 7 2.64 -13.65 -2.99
C ASP A 7 2.95 -12.17 -2.73
N LEU A 8 3.31 -11.83 -1.49
CA LEU A 8 3.71 -10.46 -1.14
C LEU A 8 5.02 -10.08 -1.81
N GLU A 9 5.99 -11.00 -1.90
CA GLU A 9 7.24 -10.76 -2.61
C GLU A 9 7.02 -10.55 -4.12
N ARG A 10 6.09 -11.30 -4.72
CA ARG A 10 5.69 -11.11 -6.12
C ARG A 10 5.07 -9.73 -6.35
N ILE A 11 4.21 -9.27 -5.45
CA ILE A 11 3.64 -7.91 -5.47
C ILE A 11 4.76 -6.86 -5.42
N VAL A 12 5.72 -7.01 -4.50
CA VAL A 12 6.85 -6.06 -4.35
C VAL A 12 7.73 -6.05 -5.60
N ARG A 13 8.02 -7.22 -6.19
CA ARG A 13 8.76 -7.31 -7.46
C ARG A 13 7.99 -6.63 -8.59
N GLY A 14 6.67 -6.82 -8.65
CA GLY A 14 5.79 -6.15 -9.62
C GLY A 14 5.92 -4.62 -9.57
N LEU A 15 5.96 -4.05 -8.37
CA LEU A 15 6.12 -2.61 -8.16
C LEU A 15 7.48 -2.06 -8.60
N THR A 16 8.54 -2.87 -8.59
CA THR A 16 9.83 -2.44 -9.16
C THR A 16 9.85 -2.41 -10.67
N ALA A 17 9.15 -3.35 -11.30
CA ALA A 17 9.08 -3.46 -12.75
C ALA A 17 8.13 -2.41 -13.35
N GLN A 18 7.04 -2.10 -12.63
CA GLN A 18 5.97 -1.19 -13.06
C GLN A 18 5.64 -0.20 -11.93
N PRO A 19 6.43 0.88 -11.79
CA PRO A 19 6.36 1.78 -10.64
C PRO A 19 5.06 2.60 -10.56
N GLU A 20 4.29 2.69 -11.64
CA GLU A 20 2.96 3.28 -11.72
C GLU A 20 1.85 2.41 -11.10
N ILE A 21 2.08 1.11 -10.93
CA ILE A 21 1.07 0.20 -10.39
C ILE A 21 0.92 0.40 -8.88
N ARG A 22 -0.32 0.33 -8.41
CA ARG A 22 -0.66 0.28 -6.98
C ARG A 22 -1.34 -1.04 -6.70
N HIS A 23 -0.96 -1.69 -5.62
CA HIS A 23 -1.62 -2.92 -5.17
C HIS A 23 -2.40 -2.65 -3.89
N ALA A 24 -3.63 -3.15 -3.84
CA ALA A 24 -4.47 -3.11 -2.66
C ALA A 24 -4.69 -4.52 -2.12
N ILE A 25 -4.61 -4.66 -0.81
CA ILE A 25 -4.91 -5.89 -0.07
C ILE A 25 -6.11 -5.60 0.81
N ALA A 26 -7.20 -6.36 0.64
CA ALA A 26 -8.39 -6.21 1.47
C ALA A 26 -8.08 -6.63 2.92
N VAL A 27 -8.60 -5.86 3.87
CA VAL A 27 -8.49 -6.11 5.31
C VAL A 27 -9.85 -5.88 5.95
N ALA A 28 -10.13 -6.56 7.07
CA ALA A 28 -11.41 -6.42 7.78
C ALA A 28 -11.24 -5.85 9.20
N SER A 29 -10.01 -5.76 9.70
CA SER A 29 -9.73 -5.33 11.07
C SER A 29 -8.38 -4.64 11.20
N GLU A 30 -8.17 -3.92 12.31
CA GLU A 30 -6.87 -3.31 12.64
C GLU A 30 -5.78 -4.36 12.87
N ALA A 31 -6.16 -5.55 13.36
CA ALA A 31 -5.25 -6.68 13.50
C ALA A 31 -4.77 -7.17 12.13
N ASP A 32 -5.66 -7.26 11.14
CA ASP A 32 -5.30 -7.57 9.76
C ASP A 32 -4.38 -6.50 9.18
N VAL A 33 -4.67 -5.21 9.43
CA VAL A 33 -3.81 -4.10 9.00
C VAL A 33 -2.39 -4.26 9.56
N ALA A 34 -2.26 -4.51 10.86
CA ALA A 34 -0.96 -4.69 11.50
C ALA A 34 -0.20 -5.88 10.90
N SER A 35 -0.89 -7.03 10.72
CA SER A 35 -0.31 -8.24 10.15
C SER A 35 0.13 -8.04 8.70
N VAL A 36 -0.73 -7.46 7.86
CA VAL A 36 -0.44 -7.19 6.45
C VAL A 36 0.71 -6.20 6.33
N ARG A 37 0.69 -5.13 7.12
CA ARG A 37 1.75 -4.12 7.12
C ARG A 37 3.10 -4.74 7.49
N GLN A 38 3.17 -5.51 8.57
CA GLN A 38 4.42 -6.16 8.99
C GLN A 38 4.93 -7.13 7.90
N ALA A 39 4.03 -7.90 7.29
CA ALA A 39 4.39 -8.83 6.22
C ALA A 39 4.89 -8.11 4.96
N LEU A 40 4.27 -6.99 4.58
CA LEU A 40 4.71 -6.14 3.47
C LEU A 40 6.08 -5.50 3.75
N GLU A 41 6.30 -4.97 4.95
CA GLU A 41 7.58 -4.40 5.35
C GLU A 41 8.70 -5.44 5.29
N ALA A 42 8.44 -6.66 5.76
CA ALA A 42 9.38 -7.78 5.65
C ALA A 42 9.65 -8.18 4.18
N ALA A 43 8.61 -8.27 3.34
CA ALA A 43 8.76 -8.60 1.92
C ALA A 43 9.56 -7.52 1.17
N VAL A 44 9.30 -6.25 1.46
CA VAL A 44 10.06 -5.11 0.90
C VAL A 44 11.53 -5.21 1.29
N ALA A 45 11.83 -5.46 2.56
CA ALA A 45 13.21 -5.60 3.03
C ALA A 45 13.95 -6.78 2.38
N ARG A 46 13.27 -7.92 2.13
CA ARG A 46 13.86 -9.08 1.44
C ARG A 46 14.12 -8.82 -0.03
N VAL A 47 13.16 -8.23 -0.74
CA VAL A 47 13.22 -8.07 -2.21
C VAL A 47 14.10 -6.89 -2.60
N LEU A 48 13.94 -5.74 -1.94
CA LEU A 48 14.64 -4.49 -2.29
C LEU A 48 15.89 -4.26 -1.44
N GLY A 49 16.11 -5.11 -0.43
CA GLY A 49 17.18 -4.99 0.53
C GLY A 49 16.88 -3.99 1.66
N PRO A 50 17.70 -3.99 2.72
CA PRO A 50 17.50 -3.14 3.91
C PRO A 50 17.66 -1.63 3.63
N ARG A 51 18.13 -1.26 2.44
CA ARG A 51 18.28 0.14 1.99
C ARG A 51 17.01 0.70 1.34
N ALA A 52 16.00 -0.12 1.10
CA ALA A 52 14.72 0.34 0.59
C ALA A 52 14.01 1.20 1.64
N VAL A 53 13.94 2.51 1.40
CA VAL A 53 13.38 3.44 2.37
C VAL A 53 11.85 3.43 2.25
N LEU A 54 11.20 2.77 3.20
CA LEU A 54 9.76 2.89 3.43
C LEU A 54 9.38 4.38 3.60
N GLY A 55 8.34 4.81 2.92
CA GLY A 55 7.88 6.20 2.86
C GLY A 55 8.52 7.05 1.74
N ARG A 56 9.75 6.73 1.31
CA ARG A 56 10.51 7.50 0.31
C ARG A 56 10.60 6.83 -1.05
N SER A 57 10.63 5.50 -1.09
CA SER A 57 10.66 4.70 -2.33
C SER A 57 9.40 3.86 -2.48
N VAL A 58 8.88 3.29 -1.40
CA VAL A 58 7.64 2.51 -1.37
C VAL A 58 6.79 3.02 -0.22
N ARG A 59 5.48 3.21 -0.45
CA ARG A 59 4.51 3.64 0.56
C ARG A 59 3.54 2.53 0.85
N ILE A 60 3.25 2.37 2.15
CA ILE A 60 2.15 1.57 2.66
C ILE A 60 1.12 2.55 3.21
N GLN A 61 -0.12 2.46 2.76
CA GLN A 61 -1.20 3.35 3.21
C GLN A 61 -2.44 2.53 3.53
N VAL A 62 -3.11 2.88 4.62
CA VAL A 62 -4.38 2.25 5.01
C VAL A 62 -5.52 3.10 4.44
N GLU A 63 -6.39 2.47 3.68
CA GLU A 63 -7.70 2.99 3.32
C GLU A 63 -8.72 2.55 4.35
N ARG A 64 -9.51 3.52 4.82
CA ARG A 64 -10.64 3.31 5.72
C ARG A 64 -11.93 3.61 4.97
N ASP A 65 -12.99 2.89 5.31
CA ASP A 65 -14.34 3.14 4.79
C ASP A 65 -15.00 4.37 5.44
N ASP A 66 -16.25 4.65 5.05
CA ASP A 66 -17.04 5.77 5.58
C ASP A 66 -17.34 5.65 7.09
N ALA A 67 -17.26 4.44 7.65
CA ALA A 67 -17.38 4.19 9.08
C ALA A 67 -16.04 4.32 9.83
N GLY A 68 -14.95 4.64 9.13
CA GLY A 68 -13.60 4.72 9.68
C GLY A 68 -12.95 3.36 9.94
N LEU A 69 -13.57 2.26 9.50
CA LEU A 69 -13.02 0.92 9.62
C LEU A 69 -12.00 0.67 8.52
N PRO A 70 -10.93 -0.10 8.79
CA PRO A 70 -9.96 -0.43 7.77
C PRO A 70 -10.59 -1.31 6.69
N ALA A 71 -10.41 -0.92 5.43
CA ALA A 71 -10.94 -1.64 4.28
C ALA A 71 -9.83 -2.25 3.41
N ARG A 72 -8.75 -1.50 3.20
CA ARG A 72 -7.62 -1.94 2.35
C ARG A 72 -6.28 -1.41 2.84
N VAL A 73 -5.23 -2.20 2.62
CA VAL A 73 -3.84 -1.74 2.71
C VAL A 73 -3.27 -1.61 1.30
N TRP A 74 -2.88 -0.40 0.94
CA TRP A 74 -2.27 -0.06 -0.33
C TRP A 74 -0.76 -0.12 -0.24
N LEU A 75 -0.11 -0.71 -1.25
CA LEU A 75 1.32 -0.68 -1.49
C LEU A 75 1.59 -0.04 -2.85
N TYR A 76 2.42 1.00 -2.90
CA TYR A 76 2.76 1.68 -4.15
C TYR A 76 4.13 2.37 -4.08
N ARG A 77 4.74 2.64 -5.25
CA ARG A 77 6.01 3.37 -5.29
C ARG A 77 5.78 4.86 -5.05
N ALA A 78 6.60 5.48 -4.20
CA ALA A 78 6.62 6.93 -4.02
C ALA A 78 7.28 7.57 -5.24
N LEU A 79 6.47 7.97 -6.22
CA LEU A 79 6.99 8.62 -7.42
C LEU A 79 7.35 10.08 -7.11
N VAL A 80 8.61 10.43 -7.30
CA VAL A 80 9.13 11.80 -7.11
C VAL A 80 8.89 12.58 -8.42
N GLY A 81 8.31 13.77 -8.30
CA GLY A 81 8.12 14.80 -9.36
C GLY A 81 8.21 14.34 -10.83
N GLY A 82 7.08 14.02 -11.45
CA GLY A 82 6.95 13.84 -12.91
C GLY A 82 6.23 12.55 -13.33
N GLN A 83 6.27 11.51 -12.51
CA GLN A 83 5.57 10.24 -12.76
C GLN A 83 4.32 10.15 -11.89
N ARG A 84 3.27 10.92 -12.17
CA ARG A 84 1.96 10.66 -11.53
C ARG A 84 1.39 9.40 -12.18
N PRO A 85 1.06 8.33 -11.43
CA PRO A 85 0.30 7.24 -12.02
C PRO A 85 -1.06 7.77 -12.46
N ALA A 86 -1.63 7.14 -13.50
CA ALA A 86 -3.02 7.35 -13.88
C ALA A 86 -3.89 7.27 -12.62
N ARG A 87 -4.74 8.28 -12.44
CA ARG A 87 -5.59 8.46 -11.27
C ARG A 87 -6.63 7.33 -11.22
N GLU A 88 -6.26 6.15 -10.75
CA GLU A 88 -7.26 5.23 -10.20
C GLU A 88 -7.58 5.68 -8.78
N GLY A 89 -8.68 6.45 -8.70
CA GLY A 89 -9.59 6.56 -7.58
C GLY A 89 -9.00 6.49 -6.17
N PHE A 90 -8.22 7.49 -5.76
CA PHE A 90 -8.25 7.85 -4.33
C PHE A 90 -9.52 8.67 -4.12
N SER A 91 -10.67 8.01 -3.92
CA SER A 91 -11.90 8.70 -3.50
C SER A 91 -11.83 9.00 -2.02
N GLY A 92 -10.89 9.88 -1.65
CA GLY A 92 -11.05 10.68 -0.44
C GLY A 92 -12.15 11.69 -0.72
N LYS A 93 -13.43 11.28 -0.60
CA LYS A 93 -14.47 12.25 -0.28
C LYS A 93 -14.17 12.73 1.14
N GLN A 94 -13.31 13.75 1.24
CA GLN A 94 -13.43 14.69 2.33
C GLN A 94 -14.74 15.42 2.07
N ASP A 95 -15.81 15.00 2.75
CA ASP A 95 -16.99 15.83 2.91
C ASP A 95 -16.53 17.13 3.55
N LYS A 96 -16.34 18.16 2.71
CA LYS A 96 -16.33 19.54 3.16
C LYS A 96 -17.75 19.85 3.62
N LEU A 97 -18.06 19.45 4.85
CA LEU A 97 -19.23 19.94 5.55
C LEU A 97 -18.99 21.44 5.81
N GLY A 98 -19.60 22.27 4.97
CA GLY A 98 -19.58 23.71 5.16
C GLY A 98 -20.34 24.09 6.43
N ARG A 99 -19.70 24.93 7.24
CA ARG A 99 -20.27 26.11 7.87
C ARG A 99 -19.16 27.00 8.40
#